data_AF-A0A969MR39-F1
#
_entry.id   AF-A0A969MR39-F1
#
_cell.length_a   1.000
_cell.length_b   1.000
_cell.length_c   1.000
_cell.angle_alpha   90.00
_cell.angle_beta   90.00
_cell.angle_gamma   90.00
#
_symmetry.space_group_name_H-M   'P 1'
#
loop_
_entity.id
_entity.type
_entity.pdbx_description
1 polymer ?
#
loop_
_entity_poly.entity_id
_entity_poly.type
_entity_poly.pdbx_seq_one_letter_code
_entity_poly.pdbx_strand_id
1 'polypeptide(L)'
;MELLASIDLPAEAFLPQVSVQASCVFLRRRHPDEFMGTGPAGLNQQPVFMAIAEKVGHGRRGEPVLVRGEDGREIIFDDEDRVRWEDEHGIHEDRQRRKVTRIADDLPWIAAQYRKHIQGLPFEEE
;
A
#
# COMPACT_ATOMS: atom_id res chain seq x y z
N MET A 1 -6.37 -8.63 23.54
CA MET A 1 -6.02 -8.36 22.12
C MET A 1 -5.31 -7.03 22.07
N GLU A 2 -4.54 -6.80 21.01
CA GLU A 2 -3.85 -5.54 20.78
C GLU A 2 -4.11 -5.07 19.36
N LEU A 3 -4.33 -3.77 19.23
CA LEU A 3 -4.57 -3.13 17.95
C LEU A 3 -3.23 -2.75 17.32
N LEU A 4 -2.97 -3.25 16.11
CA LEU A 4 -1.73 -2.97 15.38
C LEU A 4 -1.92 -1.86 14.35
N ALA A 5 -3.02 -1.93 13.59
CA ALA A 5 -3.33 -0.97 12.55
C ALA A 5 -4.83 -0.79 12.32
N SER A 6 -5.22 0.39 11.86
CA SER A 6 -6.56 0.73 11.38
C SER A 6 -6.43 1.49 10.06
N ILE A 7 -6.90 0.88 8.97
CA ILE A 7 -6.78 1.46 7.63
C ILE A 7 -8.18 1.70 7.08
N ASP A 8 -8.51 2.95 6.80
CA ASP A 8 -9.76 3.30 6.13
C ASP A 8 -9.60 3.10 4.63
N LEU A 9 -10.57 2.39 4.03
CA LEU A 9 -10.52 2.00 2.64
C LEU A 9 -11.75 2.56 1.90
N PRO A 10 -11.59 2.90 0.61
CA PRO A 10 -12.71 3.36 -0.20
C PRO A 10 -13.66 2.20 -0.48
N ALA A 11 -14.93 2.52 -0.77
CA ALA A 11 -15.98 1.52 -0.99
C ALA A 11 -15.63 0.56 -2.13
N GLU A 12 -14.90 1.07 -3.13
CA GLU A 12 -14.36 0.34 -4.27
C GLU A 12 -13.61 -0.92 -3.84
N ALA A 13 -12.88 -0.91 -2.72
CA ALA A 13 -12.11 -2.05 -2.21
C ALA A 13 -12.96 -3.27 -1.82
N PHE A 14 -14.25 -3.08 -1.62
CA PHE A 14 -15.18 -4.07 -1.08
C PHE A 14 -16.39 -4.33 -2.00
N LEU A 15 -16.34 -3.81 -3.22
CA LEU A 15 -17.34 -4.10 -4.25
C LEU A 15 -17.27 -5.58 -4.66
N PRO A 16 -18.42 -6.17 -5.05
CA PRO A 16 -19.69 -5.53 -5.35
C PRO A 16 -20.63 -5.33 -4.15
N GLN A 17 -20.27 -5.82 -2.96
CA GLN A 17 -21.28 -6.21 -1.95
C GLN A 17 -21.43 -5.28 -0.75
N VAL A 18 -20.69 -4.17 -0.66
CA VAL A 18 -20.85 -3.22 0.45
C VAL A 18 -21.38 -1.86 0.01
N SER A 19 -22.29 -1.32 0.81
CA SER A 19 -22.86 0.03 0.67
C SER A 19 -22.50 0.95 1.85
N VAL A 20 -21.54 0.54 2.68
CA VAL A 20 -21.13 1.24 3.90
C VAL A 20 -19.63 1.52 3.88
N GLN A 21 -19.22 2.58 4.60
CA GLN A 21 -17.81 2.85 4.84
C GLN A 21 -17.22 1.71 5.68
N ALA A 22 -16.10 1.16 5.23
CA ALA A 22 -15.45 0.02 5.85
C ALA A 22 -13.96 0.27 6.03
N SER A 23 -13.40 -0.29 7.11
CA SER A 23 -11.98 -0.20 7.44
C SER A 23 -11.39 -1.58 7.68
N CYS A 24 -10.11 -1.73 7.40
CA CYS A 24 -9.34 -2.93 7.66
C CYS A 24 -8.55 -2.76 8.97
N VAL A 25 -8.84 -3.62 9.94
CA VAL A 25 -8.26 -3.56 11.28
C VAL A 25 -7.37 -4.77 11.52
N PHE A 26 -6.13 -4.53 11.96
CA PHE A 26 -5.15 -5.56 12.26
C PHE A 26 -5.04 -5.75 13.76
N LEU A 27 -5.27 -6.97 14.23
CA LEU A 27 -5.27 -7.32 15.64
C LEU A 27 -4.24 -8.40 15.93
N ARG A 28 -3.53 -8.28 17.06
CA ARG A 28 -2.66 -9.30 17.62
C ARG A 28 -3.31 -9.94 18.84
N ARG A 29 -3.30 -11.27 18.89
CA ARG A 29 -3.59 -11.99 20.13
C ARG A 29 -2.35 -11.89 21.04
N ARG A 30 -2.50 -11.24 22.20
CA ARG A 30 -1.45 -11.17 23.24
C ARG A 30 -1.19 -12.58 23.81
N HIS A 31 0.07 -12.86 24.13
CA HIS A 31 0.44 -14.08 24.84
C HIS A 31 -0.07 -14.05 26.29
N PRO A 32 -0.51 -15.17 26.89
CA PRO A 32 -0.95 -15.24 28.29
C PRO A 32 0.04 -14.61 29.30
N ASP A 33 1.34 -14.76 29.07
CA ASP A 33 2.37 -14.20 29.96
C ASP A 33 2.41 -12.67 29.94
N GLU A 34 2.02 -12.03 28.84
CA GLU A 34 1.84 -10.58 28.76
C GLU A 34 0.67 -10.09 29.63
N PHE A 35 -0.25 -11.00 29.98
CA PHE A 35 -1.32 -10.74 30.94
C PHE A 35 -0.86 -11.01 32.38
N MET A 36 0.14 -11.84 32.65
CA MET A 36 0.54 -12.11 34.06
C MET A 36 1.21 -10.91 34.75
N GLY A 37 1.70 -9.93 33.98
CA GLY A 37 2.13 -8.62 34.49
C GLY A 37 1.01 -7.61 34.74
N THR A 38 -0.28 -7.97 34.56
CA THR A 38 -1.38 -7.01 34.63
C THR A 38 -1.88 -6.75 36.05
N GLY A 39 -1.16 -5.86 36.74
CA GLY A 39 -1.80 -4.84 37.57
C GLY A 39 -2.05 -3.56 36.75
N PRO A 40 -2.29 -2.39 37.39
CA PRO A 40 -2.30 -1.07 36.73
C PRO A 40 -0.99 -0.71 35.96
N ALA A 41 -0.01 -1.61 35.93
CA ALA A 41 1.29 -1.51 35.26
C ALA A 41 1.47 -2.53 34.10
N GLY A 42 0.38 -3.10 33.56
CA GLY A 42 0.46 -3.95 32.37
C GLY A 42 1.04 -3.22 31.16
N LEU A 43 1.57 -3.96 30.18
CA LEU A 43 2.07 -3.38 28.93
C LEU A 43 0.94 -2.62 28.21
N ASN A 44 1.11 -1.30 28.14
CA ASN A 44 0.20 -0.39 27.45
C ASN A 44 0.08 -0.77 25.97
N GLN A 45 -1.01 -0.35 25.33
CA GLN A 45 -1.14 -0.47 23.88
C GLN A 45 0.03 0.23 23.21
N GLN A 46 0.67 -0.45 22.27
CA GLN A 46 1.68 0.18 21.42
C GLN A 46 1.01 1.21 20.49
N PRO A 47 1.79 2.15 19.92
CA PRO A 47 1.29 3.07 18.91
C PRO A 47 0.64 2.30 17.74
N VAL A 48 -0.59 2.68 17.42
CA VAL A 48 -1.38 2.09 16.34
C VAL A 48 -1.05 2.78 15.02
N PHE A 49 -0.78 2.01 13.97
CA PHE A 49 -0.62 2.55 12.62
C PHE A 49 -1.99 2.91 12.03
N MET A 50 -2.18 4.16 11.59
CA MET A 50 -3.41 4.60 10.95
C MET A 50 -3.12 5.14 9.56
N ALA A 51 -3.95 4.76 8.59
CA ALA A 51 -3.84 5.24 7.22
C ALA A 51 -5.22 5.36 6.58
N ILE A 52 -5.34 6.24 5.60
CA ILE A 52 -6.54 6.40 4.77
C ILE A 52 -6.08 6.17 3.34
N ALA A 53 -6.62 5.17 2.67
CA ALA A 53 -6.40 4.99 1.24
C ALA A 53 -7.45 5.82 0.48
N GLU A 54 -7.02 6.65 -0.46
CA GLU A 54 -7.94 7.35 -1.36
C GLU A 54 -8.28 6.49 -2.57
N LYS A 55 -7.28 5.77 -3.10
CA LYS A 55 -7.38 4.98 -4.32
C LYS A 55 -6.84 3.57 -4.13
N VAL A 56 -7.51 2.62 -4.76
CA VAL A 56 -7.20 1.17 -4.68
C VAL A 56 -6.93 0.56 -6.04
N GLY A 57 -6.53 1.39 -7.00
CA GLY A 57 -6.16 0.98 -8.35
C GLY A 57 -7.32 0.71 -9.30
N HIS A 58 -8.55 0.64 -8.81
CA HIS A 58 -9.73 0.45 -9.65
C HIS A 58 -10.95 1.22 -9.16
N GLY A 59 -11.86 1.49 -10.10
CA GLY A 59 -13.15 2.12 -9.84
C GLY A 59 -14.25 1.10 -9.58
N ARG A 60 -15.50 1.57 -9.61
CA ARG A 60 -16.65 0.78 -9.15
C ARG A 60 -17.04 -0.37 -10.07
N ARG A 61 -16.62 -0.33 -11.33
CA ARG A 61 -16.91 -1.36 -12.34
C ARG A 61 -15.67 -2.22 -12.62
N GLY A 62 -14.62 -2.09 -11.80
CA GLY A 62 -13.34 -2.77 -12.00
C GLY A 62 -12.45 -2.14 -13.06
N GLU A 63 -12.79 -0.95 -13.55
CA GLU A 63 -11.94 -0.17 -14.46
C GLU A 63 -10.68 0.30 -13.72
N PRO A 64 -9.49 0.21 -14.34
CA PRO A 64 -8.26 0.68 -13.70
C PRO A 64 -8.29 2.21 -13.53
N VAL A 65 -7.89 2.69 -12.37
CA VAL A 65 -7.72 4.11 -12.08
C VAL A 65 -6.24 4.45 -12.26
N LEU A 66 -5.94 5.40 -13.15
CA LEU A 66 -4.58 5.82 -13.46
C LEU A 66 -4.18 7.05 -12.63
N VAL A 67 -2.87 7.19 -12.39
CA VAL A 67 -2.31 8.37 -11.72
C VAL A 67 -2.55 9.61 -12.57
N ARG A 68 -3.10 10.66 -11.93
CA ARG A 68 -3.38 11.95 -12.56
C ARG A 68 -2.64 13.06 -11.82
N GLY A 69 -2.16 14.04 -12.58
CA GLY A 69 -1.57 15.25 -12.02
C GLY A 69 -2.64 16.18 -11.44
N GLU A 70 -2.21 17.27 -10.82
CA GLU A 70 -3.09 18.30 -10.25
C GLU A 70 -4.03 18.94 -11.30
N ASP A 71 -3.62 18.93 -12.57
CA ASP A 71 -4.41 19.40 -13.71
C ASP A 71 -5.47 18.39 -14.19
N GLY A 72 -5.54 17.22 -13.55
CA GLY A 72 -6.45 16.13 -13.89
C GLY A 72 -6.05 15.30 -15.11
N ARG A 73 -4.88 15.56 -15.72
CA ARG A 73 -4.38 14.77 -16.85
C ARG A 73 -3.60 13.55 -16.34
N GLU A 74 -3.62 12.48 -17.12
CA GLU A 74 -2.84 11.28 -16.81
C GLU A 74 -1.34 11.58 -16.84
N ILE A 75 -0.62 11.17 -15.81
CA ILE A 75 0.83 11.29 -15.76
C ILE A 75 1.43 10.15 -16.59
N ILE A 76 2.23 10.52 -17.58
CA ILE A 76 3.01 9.58 -18.37
C ILE A 76 4.40 9.52 -17.74
N PHE A 77 4.78 8.32 -17.30
CA PHE A 77 6.10 8.06 -16.75
C PHE A 77 7.01 7.56 -17.87
N ASP A 78 8.25 8.04 -17.88
CA ASP A 78 9.31 7.44 -18.69
C ASP A 78 9.87 6.24 -17.92
N ASP A 79 9.74 5.05 -18.50
CA ASP A 79 10.30 3.81 -18.00
C ASP A 79 11.48 3.39 -18.88
N GLU A 80 12.59 2.97 -18.27
CA GLU A 80 13.76 2.47 -19.00
C GLU A 80 13.75 0.95 -18.96
N ASP A 81 13.29 0.33 -20.04
CA ASP A 81 13.28 -1.11 -20.19
C ASP A 81 14.60 -1.57 -20.82
N ARG A 82 15.21 -2.60 -20.25
CA ARG A 82 16.46 -3.18 -20.77
C ARG A 82 16.10 -4.41 -21.60
N VAL A 83 16.07 -4.23 -22.91
CA VAL A 83 15.81 -5.33 -23.83
C VAL A 83 17.15 -6.00 -24.13
N ARG A 84 17.29 -7.25 -23.69
CA ARG A 84 18.45 -8.08 -23.98
C ARG A 84 18.05 -9.17 -24.96
N TRP A 85 18.72 -9.24 -26.10
CA TRP A 85 18.56 -10.34 -27.06
C TRP A 85 19.91 -10.92 -27.44
N GLU A 86 19.90 -12.19 -27.84
CA GLU A 86 21.09 -12.94 -28.24
C GLU A 86 20.93 -13.36 -29.70
N ASP A 87 21.94 -13.09 -30.51
CA ASP A 87 22.03 -13.56 -31.89
C ASP A 87 23.37 -14.28 -32.14
N GLU A 88 23.61 -14.74 -33.37
CA GLU A 88 24.82 -15.49 -33.75
C GLU A 88 26.13 -14.68 -33.54
N HIS A 89 26.06 -13.36 -33.34
CA HIS A 89 27.21 -12.46 -33.14
C HIS A 89 27.39 -12.02 -31.69
N GLY A 90 26.51 -12.43 -30.77
CA GLY A 90 26.64 -12.24 -29.33
C GLY A 90 25.40 -11.66 -28.66
N ILE A 91 25.61 -11.10 -27.47
CA ILE A 91 24.54 -10.58 -26.62
C ILE A 91 24.43 -9.07 -26.84
N HIS A 92 23.26 -8.63 -27.28
CA HIS A 92 22.90 -7.23 -27.46
C HIS A 92 22.04 -6.76 -26.29
N GLU A 93 22.39 -5.61 -25.71
CA GLU A 93 21.59 -4.92 -24.69
C GLU A 93 21.26 -3.53 -25.22
N ASP A 94 19.96 -3.23 -25.33
CA ASP A 94 19.46 -1.92 -25.69
C ASP A 94 18.59 -1.35 -24.58
N ARG A 95 18.66 -0.04 -24.39
CA ARG A 95 17.84 0.69 -23.41
C ARG A 95 16.71 1.37 -24.14
N GLN A 96 15.53 0.76 -24.10
CA GLN A 96 14.35 1.34 -24.71
C GLN A 96 13.60 2.18 -23.68
N ARG A 97 13.44 3.48 -23.96
CA ARG A 97 12.52 4.33 -23.18
C ARG A 97 11.10 4.08 -23.63
N ARG A 98 10.23 3.66 -22.72
CA ARG A 98 8.78 3.51 -22.96
C ARG A 98 8.01 4.48 -22.09
N LYS A 99 6.94 5.01 -22.66
CA LYS A 99 5.95 5.82 -21.95
C LYS A 99 4.92 4.89 -21.33
N VAL A 100 4.82 4.87 -20.01
CA VAL A 100 3.89 4.02 -19.27
C VAL A 100 2.98 4.85 -18.38
N THR A 101 1.72 4.43 -18.26
CA THR A 101 0.80 4.94 -17.24
C THR A 101 0.86 4.03 -16.03
N ARG A 102 0.71 4.61 -14.83
CA ARG A 102 0.71 3.85 -13.57
C ARG A 102 -0.69 3.80 -12.99
N ILE A 103 -1.00 2.68 -12.35
CA ILE A 103 -2.22 2.50 -11.56
C ILE A 103 -2.09 3.33 -10.29
N ALA A 104 -3.15 4.09 -9.97
CA ALA A 104 -3.24 4.85 -8.74
C ALA A 104 -3.78 3.94 -7.63
N ASP A 105 -2.87 3.32 -6.89
CA ASP A 105 -3.16 2.41 -5.79
C ASP A 105 -2.26 2.76 -4.60
N ASP A 106 -2.88 3.20 -3.51
CA ASP A 106 -2.17 3.66 -2.32
C ASP A 106 -1.79 2.47 -1.42
N LEU A 107 -2.43 1.31 -1.60
CA LEU A 107 -2.26 0.14 -0.72
C LEU A 107 -0.82 -0.39 -0.65
N PRO A 108 -0.06 -0.50 -1.75
CA PRO A 108 1.33 -0.92 -1.70
C PRO A 108 2.22 0.04 -0.90
N TRP A 109 1.96 1.35 -1.02
CA TRP A 109 2.69 2.37 -0.28
C TRP A 109 2.32 2.33 1.21
N ILE A 110 1.03 2.26 1.55
CA ILE A 110 0.54 2.11 2.93
C ILE A 110 1.16 0.85 3.58
N ALA A 111 1.23 -0.27 2.84
CA ALA A 111 1.86 -1.48 3.33
C ALA A 111 3.37 -1.31 3.58
N ALA A 112 4.07 -0.50 2.77
CA ALA A 112 5.46 -0.15 3.02
C ALA A 112 5.63 0.72 4.27
N GLN A 113 4.76 1.72 4.46
CA GLN A 113 4.79 2.56 5.67
C GLN A 113 4.46 1.77 6.93
N TYR A 114 3.54 0.79 6.87
CA TYR A 114 3.27 -0.12 7.99
C TYR A 114 4.51 -0.96 8.35
N ARG A 115 5.26 -1.47 7.36
CA ARG A 115 6.52 -2.18 7.63
C ARG A 115 7.55 -1.28 8.32
N LYS A 116 7.63 -0.02 7.93
CA LYS A 116 8.50 0.98 8.58
C LYS A 116 8.07 1.29 10.00
N HIS A 117 6.76 1.42 10.24
CA HIS A 117 6.19 1.58 11.59
C HIS A 117 6.64 0.46 12.52
N ILE A 118 6.56 -0.79 12.07
CA ILE A 118 7.00 -1.96 12.84
C ILE A 118 8.51 -1.91 13.15
N GLN A 119 9.30 -1.32 12.25
CA GLN A 119 10.76 -1.16 12.42
C GLN A 119 11.14 0.11 13.21
N GLY A 120 10.18 0.96 13.59
CA GLY A 120 10.44 2.24 14.25
C GLY A 120 11.09 3.30 13.35
N LEU A 121 10.96 3.15 12.03
CA LEU A 121 11.44 4.12 11.05
C LEU A 121 10.41 5.22 10.80
N PRO A 122 10.83 6.45 10.45
CA PRO A 122 9.90 7.53 10.09
C PRO A 122 9.14 7.20 8.80
N PHE A 123 7.94 7.79 8.69
CA PHE A 123 7.14 7.71 7.47
C PHE A 123 7.76 8.56 6.35
N GLU A 124 7.60 8.11 5.11
CA GLU A 124 7.88 8.95 3.95
C GLU A 124 6.75 9.96 3.72
N GLU A 125 7.10 11.12 3.17
CA GLU A 125 6.14 12.04 2.58
C GLU A 125 5.75 11.53 1.18
N GLU A 126 4.48 11.72 0.83
CA GLU A 126 3.87 11.32 -0.44
C GLU A 126 4.19 12.31 -1.57
#